data_AF-A0A7S2XE14-F1
#
_entry.id   AF-A0A7S2XE14-F1
#
_cell.length_a   1.000
_cell.length_b   1.000
_cell.length_c   1.000
_cell.angle_alpha   90.00
_cell.angle_beta   90.00
_cell.angle_gamma   90.00
#
_symmetry.space_group_name_H-M   'P 1'
#
loop_
_entity.id
_entity.type
_entity.pdbx_description
1 polymer ?
#
loop_
_entity_poly.entity_id
_entity_poly.type
_entity_poly.pdbx_seq_one_letter_code
_entity_poly.pdbx_strand_id
1 'polypeptide(L)'
;SGSKSSKSSLDSEIFSISRRQILEGVSIALTARGAQAAEPVLEDGKKRGLPLRQIRDIVQEDFEQRRCLVTGDLSQEIYADDCVFTDPQMTCKGLKKFVSGTKALFYAPKSELELLEPVYTVGDDKIVAKWREVACFNIPLRPRTFFTGNLTLTLGKDNLITSYVEQWDLSIPEILRTAKI
;
A
#
# COMPACT_ATOMS: atom_id res chain seq x y z
N SER A 1 -61.39 -32.16 0.93
CA SER A 1 -62.66 -31.47 0.65
C SER A 1 -62.51 -30.00 1.04
N GLY A 2 -63.05 -29.08 0.22
CA GLY A 2 -63.17 -27.62 0.46
C GLY A 2 -61.84 -26.87 0.51
N SER A 3 -61.33 -26.19 -0.53
CA SER A 3 -61.86 -25.08 -1.34
C SER A 3 -62.04 -23.75 -0.58
N LYS A 4 -61.18 -22.78 -0.94
CA LYS A 4 -61.42 -21.35 -1.27
C LYS A 4 -60.02 -20.70 -1.42
N SER A 5 -59.51 -20.41 -2.63
CA SER A 5 -59.89 -19.30 -3.55
C SER A 5 -59.78 -17.95 -2.83
N SER A 6 -58.93 -16.98 -3.19
CA SER A 6 -58.78 -16.28 -4.48
C SER A 6 -57.53 -15.36 -4.38
N LYS A 7 -56.60 -15.38 -5.34
CA LYS A 7 -56.41 -14.50 -6.52
C LYS A 7 -55.79 -13.10 -6.29
N SER A 8 -54.91 -12.76 -7.24
CA SER A 8 -54.43 -11.44 -7.68
C SER A 8 -53.30 -10.82 -6.84
N SER A 9 -52.29 -10.14 -7.38
CA SER A 9 -51.95 -9.74 -8.75
C SER A 9 -50.44 -9.48 -8.79
N LEU A 10 -49.83 -9.68 -9.96
CA LEU A 10 -48.57 -9.04 -10.33
C LEU A 10 -48.78 -7.51 -10.32
N ASP A 11 -47.82 -6.77 -9.75
CA ASP A 11 -47.12 -5.62 -10.35
C ASP A 11 -46.41 -4.78 -9.28
N SER A 12 -45.15 -4.40 -9.59
CA SER A 12 -44.41 -3.15 -9.23
C SER A 12 -44.41 -2.70 -7.74
N GLU A 13 -43.30 -2.48 -7.03
CA GLU A 13 -42.29 -1.40 -7.13
C GLU A 13 -41.26 -1.66 -6.00
N ILE A 14 -39.94 -1.68 -6.21
CA ILE A 14 -39.01 -0.52 -6.22
C ILE A 14 -39.06 0.34 -4.94
N PHE A 15 -37.99 0.21 -4.14
CA PHE A 15 -37.39 1.17 -3.20
C PHE A 15 -38.26 1.88 -2.16
N SER A 16 -38.03 1.55 -0.88
CA SER A 16 -38.41 2.34 0.29
C SER A 16 -37.16 2.64 1.14
N ILE A 17 -36.39 3.66 0.76
CA ILE A 17 -35.54 4.40 1.70
C ILE A 17 -36.18 5.77 1.88
N SER A 18 -36.61 6.05 3.11
CA SER A 18 -37.30 7.29 3.49
C SER A 18 -36.34 8.48 3.44
N ARG A 19 -36.66 9.45 2.58
CA ARG A 19 -36.09 10.80 2.51
C ARG A 19 -36.79 11.72 3.51
N ARG A 20 -36.06 12.17 4.54
CA ARG A 20 -36.26 13.40 5.36
C ARG A 20 -35.17 13.31 6.43
N GLN A 21 -34.10 14.09 6.50
CA GLN A 21 -33.78 15.48 6.13
C GLN A 21 -32.28 15.47 5.77
N ILE A 22 -31.78 16.18 4.77
CA ILE A 22 -31.31 17.58 4.87
C ILE A 22 -31.29 18.17 3.45
N LEU A 23 -32.07 19.24 3.31
CA LEU A 23 -32.00 20.29 2.28
C LEU A 23 -30.58 20.90 2.31
N GLU A 24 -29.89 21.26 1.23
CA GLU A 24 -30.31 22.14 0.15
C GLU A 24 -29.15 22.23 -0.87
N GLY A 25 -29.46 22.33 -2.17
CA GLY A 25 -28.48 22.68 -3.21
C GLY A 25 -28.56 21.83 -4.48
N VAL A 26 -29.67 21.93 -5.21
CA VAL A 26 -29.80 21.34 -6.56
C VAL A 26 -29.17 22.28 -7.58
N SER A 27 -28.33 21.74 -8.47
CA SER A 27 -28.36 22.14 -9.88
C SER A 27 -27.95 20.96 -10.74
N ILE A 28 -28.93 20.35 -11.41
CA ILE A 28 -28.73 19.34 -12.44
C ILE A 28 -28.52 20.10 -13.76
N ALA A 29 -27.32 20.03 -14.32
CA ALA A 29 -27.09 20.29 -15.74
C ALA A 29 -26.71 18.96 -16.39
N LEU A 30 -27.64 18.38 -17.15
CA LEU A 30 -27.33 17.30 -18.08
C LEU A 30 -26.49 17.87 -19.22
N THR A 31 -25.23 17.46 -19.28
CA THR A 31 -24.43 17.50 -20.51
C THR A 31 -23.83 16.12 -20.71
N ALA A 32 -24.37 15.36 -21.67
CA ALA A 32 -23.80 14.11 -22.11
C ALA A 32 -22.50 14.39 -22.89
N ARG A 33 -21.35 14.12 -22.26
CA ARG A 33 -20.07 13.94 -22.95
C ARG A 33 -19.16 13.13 -22.03
N GLY A 34 -18.60 12.05 -22.56
CA GLY A 34 -17.87 11.01 -21.81
C GLY A 34 -16.99 11.58 -20.70
N ALA A 35 -17.46 11.44 -19.46
CA ALA A 35 -16.69 11.72 -18.27
C ALA A 35 -16.23 10.37 -17.74
N GLN A 36 -14.91 10.13 -17.79
CA GLN A 36 -14.27 9.15 -16.94
C GLN A 36 -14.77 9.45 -15.52
N ALA A 37 -15.45 8.49 -14.88
CA ALA A 37 -15.89 8.65 -13.51
C ALA A 37 -14.66 8.97 -12.66
N ALA A 38 -14.59 10.18 -12.10
CA ALA A 38 -13.57 10.52 -11.13
C ALA A 38 -13.82 9.63 -9.91
N GLU A 39 -12.87 8.75 -9.63
CA GLU A 39 -12.86 7.89 -8.44
C GLU A 39 -13.08 8.77 -7.19
N PRO A 40 -13.96 8.36 -6.24
CA PRO A 40 -14.17 9.12 -5.02
C PRO A 40 -12.89 9.06 -4.18
N VAL A 41 -12.14 10.17 -4.15
CA VAL A 41 -11.08 10.36 -3.16
C VAL A 41 -11.77 10.47 -1.81
N LEU A 42 -11.74 9.40 -1.03
CA LEU A 42 -12.15 9.43 0.38
C LEU A 42 -11.26 10.43 1.13
N GLU A 43 -11.81 11.15 2.11
CA GLU A 43 -11.13 12.23 2.86
C GLU A 43 -9.87 11.79 3.64
N ASP A 44 -9.49 10.51 3.59
CA ASP A 44 -8.31 9.97 4.27
C ASP A 44 -6.97 10.23 3.54
N GLY A 45 -7.03 10.90 2.38
CA GLY A 45 -5.85 11.27 1.60
C GLY A 45 -5.18 10.10 0.87
N LYS A 46 -5.82 8.92 0.80
CA LYS A 46 -5.30 7.76 0.09
C LYS A 46 -5.68 7.79 -1.39
N LYS A 47 -4.78 7.29 -2.24
CA LYS A 47 -5.01 7.12 -3.68
C LYS A 47 -5.50 5.69 -3.95
N ARG A 48 -6.80 5.48 -3.81
CA ARG A 48 -7.47 4.20 -4.13
C ARG A 48 -7.68 4.02 -5.63
N GLY A 49 -7.84 2.77 -6.04
CA GLY A 49 -8.21 2.42 -7.42
C GLY A 49 -7.11 2.68 -8.46
N LEU A 50 -5.89 3.04 -8.04
CA LEU A 50 -4.80 3.25 -8.98
C LEU A 50 -4.51 1.94 -9.73
N PRO A 51 -4.23 1.99 -11.04
CA PRO A 51 -3.79 0.82 -11.78
C PRO A 51 -2.48 0.27 -11.20
N LEU A 52 -2.35 -1.07 -11.17
CA LEU A 52 -1.16 -1.77 -10.64
C LEU A 52 0.16 -1.20 -11.22
N ARG A 53 0.18 -0.90 -12.52
CA ARG A 53 1.33 -0.29 -13.19
C ARG A 53 1.75 1.05 -12.57
N GLN A 54 0.79 1.89 -12.23
CA GLN A 54 1.06 3.21 -11.65
C GLN A 54 1.59 3.06 -10.22
N ILE A 55 1.05 2.12 -9.45
CA ILE A 55 1.54 1.82 -8.09
C ILE A 55 2.97 1.28 -8.16
N ARG A 56 3.27 0.40 -9.12
CA ARG A 56 4.65 -0.07 -9.38
C ARG A 56 5.60 1.08 -9.69
N ASP A 57 5.20 2.03 -10.53
CA ASP A 57 6.02 3.18 -10.89
C ASP A 57 6.31 4.07 -9.67
N ILE A 58 5.29 4.30 -8.82
CA ILE A 58 5.44 5.02 -7.54
C ILE A 58 6.40 4.26 -6.61
N VAL A 59 6.28 2.94 -6.50
CA VAL A 59 7.20 2.11 -5.70
C VAL A 59 8.62 2.21 -6.23
N GLN A 60 8.82 2.19 -7.54
CA GLN A 60 10.15 2.37 -8.13
C GLN A 60 10.75 3.74 -7.76
N GLU A 61 9.98 4.82 -7.83
CA GLU A 61 10.41 6.16 -7.40
C GLU A 61 10.74 6.21 -5.90
N ASP A 62 9.96 5.52 -5.05
CA ASP A 62 10.22 5.44 -3.61
C ASP A 62 11.58 4.77 -3.32
N PHE A 63 11.98 3.77 -4.10
CA PHE A 63 13.31 3.16 -4.01
C PHE A 63 14.41 4.10 -4.51
N GLU A 64 14.29 4.60 -5.74
CA GLU A 64 15.36 5.33 -6.43
C GLU A 64 15.57 6.74 -5.90
N GLN A 65 14.49 7.46 -5.59
CA GLN A 65 14.54 8.88 -5.22
C GLN A 65 14.51 9.06 -3.70
N ARG A 66 13.74 8.23 -2.99
CA ARG A 66 13.51 8.41 -1.55
C ARG A 66 14.27 7.42 -0.69
N ARG A 67 14.84 6.37 -1.27
CA ARG A 67 15.55 5.30 -0.56
C ARG A 67 14.72 4.74 0.59
N CYS A 68 13.44 4.44 0.30
CA CYS A 68 12.39 4.22 1.29
C CYS A 68 12.73 3.23 2.42
N LEU A 69 13.53 2.18 2.16
CA LEU A 69 13.92 1.19 3.16
C LEU A 69 14.83 1.76 4.27
N VAL A 70 15.60 2.81 3.97
CA VAL A 70 16.57 3.40 4.92
C VAL A 70 16.18 4.79 5.41
N THR A 71 15.17 5.40 4.79
CA THR A 71 14.65 6.72 5.15
C THR A 71 13.27 6.67 5.79
N GLY A 72 12.53 5.57 5.60
CA GLY A 72 11.10 5.52 5.89
C GLY A 72 10.28 6.55 5.10
N ASP A 73 10.84 7.12 4.04
CA ASP A 73 10.15 8.06 3.15
C ASP A 73 9.61 7.29 1.94
N LEU A 74 8.30 7.05 1.97
CA LEU A 74 7.57 6.29 0.96
C LEU A 74 6.24 6.99 0.69
N SER A 75 5.63 6.69 -0.46
CA SER A 75 4.34 7.23 -0.88
C SER A 75 3.20 6.65 -0.04
N GLN A 76 3.02 7.17 1.18
CA GLN A 76 2.09 6.64 2.18
C GLN A 76 0.63 6.60 1.72
N GLU A 77 0.27 7.37 0.70
CA GLU A 77 -1.07 7.42 0.13
C GLU A 77 -1.46 6.16 -0.66
N ILE A 78 -0.50 5.33 -1.09
CA ILE A 78 -0.77 4.06 -1.77
C ILE A 78 -0.80 2.85 -0.83
N TYR A 79 -0.63 3.07 0.49
CA TYR A 79 -0.67 2.01 1.52
C TYR A 79 -1.94 2.12 2.36
N ALA A 80 -2.53 0.97 2.72
CA ALA A 80 -3.54 0.92 3.77
C ALA A 80 -2.93 1.32 5.12
N ASP A 81 -3.67 2.08 5.94
CA ASP A 81 -3.15 2.52 7.25
C ASP A 81 -2.83 1.35 8.18
N ASP A 82 -3.53 0.23 8.01
CA ASP A 82 -3.35 -1.00 8.77
C ASP A 82 -2.54 -2.07 8.00
N CYS A 83 -1.78 -1.66 6.98
CA CYS A 83 -0.85 -2.53 6.24
C CYS A 83 0.06 -3.32 7.19
N VAL A 84 0.29 -4.59 6.85
CA VAL A 84 1.15 -5.51 7.61
C VAL A 84 2.52 -5.55 6.96
N PHE A 85 3.55 -5.16 7.70
CA PHE A 85 4.94 -5.16 7.31
C PHE A 85 5.65 -6.33 7.98
N THR A 86 6.33 -7.16 7.21
CA THR A 86 7.06 -8.32 7.71
C THR A 86 8.46 -8.35 7.12
N ASP A 87 9.45 -8.47 7.98
CA ASP A 87 10.83 -8.80 7.61
C ASP A 87 11.21 -10.16 8.26
N PRO A 88 12.42 -10.70 8.01
CA PRO A 88 12.84 -11.96 8.61
C PRO A 88 12.98 -11.97 10.15
N GLN A 89 12.87 -10.82 10.83
CA GLN A 89 13.02 -10.67 12.27
C GLN A 89 11.71 -10.36 12.99
N MET A 90 10.80 -9.63 12.34
CA MET A 90 9.57 -9.17 12.96
C MET A 90 8.42 -8.93 11.97
N THR A 91 7.22 -8.87 12.56
CA THR A 91 6.02 -8.37 11.90
C THR A 91 5.49 -7.14 12.65
N CYS A 92 5.13 -6.11 11.91
CA CYS A 92 4.54 -4.87 12.40
C CYS A 92 3.26 -4.55 11.62
N LYS A 93 2.13 -4.40 12.31
CA LYS A 93 0.89 -3.89 11.72
C LYS A 93 0.80 -2.37 11.92
N GLY A 94 0.60 -1.64 10.82
CA GLY A 94 0.33 -0.20 10.82
C GLY A 94 1.40 0.63 10.12
N LEU A 95 0.99 1.43 9.14
CA LEU A 95 1.85 2.26 8.28
C LEU A 95 2.67 3.29 9.07
N LYS A 96 2.01 4.04 9.96
CA LYS A 96 2.68 5.06 10.79
C LYS A 96 3.78 4.46 11.66
N LYS A 97 3.52 3.27 12.22
CA LYS A 97 4.48 2.57 13.08
C LYS A 97 5.70 2.14 12.27
N PHE A 98 5.50 1.52 11.11
CA PHE A 98 6.58 1.16 10.19
C PHE A 98 7.43 2.39 9.83
N VAL A 99 6.82 3.44 9.28
CA VAL A 99 7.52 4.68 8.87
C VAL A 99 8.34 5.29 10.00
N SER A 100 7.76 5.40 11.20
CA SER A 100 8.47 5.94 12.36
C SER A 100 9.61 5.05 12.83
N GLY A 101 9.42 3.73 12.78
CA GLY A 101 10.43 2.74 13.17
C GLY A 101 11.63 2.78 12.23
N THR A 102 11.41 2.76 10.92
CA THR A 102 12.47 2.85 9.91
C THR A 102 13.28 4.14 10.04
N LYS A 103 12.60 5.29 10.21
CA LYS A 103 13.24 6.60 10.43
C LYS A 103 14.10 6.62 11.69
N ALA A 104 13.68 5.94 12.75
CA ALA A 104 14.42 5.87 13.99
C ALA A 104 15.61 4.88 13.92
N LEU A 105 15.44 3.77 13.19
CA LEU A 105 16.39 2.66 13.12
C LEU A 105 17.66 3.00 12.33
N PHE A 106 17.52 3.71 11.21
CA PHE A 106 18.63 3.93 10.28
C PHE A 106 19.15 5.36 10.28
N TYR A 107 20.46 5.48 10.07
CA TYR A 107 21.12 6.75 9.80
C TYR A 107 21.19 6.98 8.30
N ALA A 108 20.11 7.49 7.74
CA ALA A 108 19.93 7.71 6.31
C ALA A 108 21.11 8.37 5.57
N PRO A 109 21.88 9.33 6.13
CA PRO A 109 23.03 9.92 5.43
C PRO A 109 24.19 8.96 5.15
N LYS A 110 24.29 7.82 5.85
CA LYS A 110 25.32 6.78 5.62
C LYS A 110 24.74 5.44 5.18
N SER A 111 23.43 5.40 4.96
CA SER A 111 22.74 4.23 4.41
C SER A 111 22.54 4.39 2.91
N GLU A 112 22.62 3.28 2.19
CA GLU A 112 22.50 3.22 0.74
C GLU A 112 21.43 2.18 0.38
N LEU A 113 20.65 2.46 -0.66
CA LEU A 113 19.64 1.54 -1.19
C LEU A 113 19.66 1.62 -2.71
N GLU A 114 19.63 0.47 -3.37
CA GLU A 114 19.63 0.38 -4.82
C GLU A 114 18.79 -0.80 -5.30
N LEU A 115 18.08 -0.59 -6.39
CA LEU A 115 17.40 -1.65 -7.13
C LEU A 115 18.39 -2.44 -7.98
N LEU A 116 18.33 -3.77 -7.88
CA LEU A 116 19.14 -4.67 -8.71
C LEU A 116 18.54 -4.85 -10.11
N GLU A 117 17.25 -4.60 -10.25
CA GLU A 117 16.50 -4.63 -11.50
C GLU A 117 15.25 -3.73 -11.38
N PRO A 118 14.63 -3.30 -12.50
CA PRO A 118 13.39 -2.53 -12.45
C PRO A 118 12.31 -3.24 -11.65
N VAL A 119 11.52 -2.47 -10.89
CA VAL A 119 10.38 -3.02 -10.15
C VAL A 119 9.39 -3.64 -11.14
N TYR A 120 8.88 -4.83 -10.84
CA TYR A 120 7.99 -5.58 -11.73
C TYR A 120 6.74 -6.07 -11.01
N THR A 121 5.75 -6.49 -11.77
CA THR A 121 4.46 -6.98 -11.26
C THR A 121 4.36 -8.49 -11.42
N VAL A 122 3.68 -9.15 -10.49
CA VAL A 122 3.39 -10.59 -10.55
C VAL A 122 1.89 -10.79 -10.38
N GLY A 123 1.25 -11.37 -11.38
CA GLY A 123 -0.22 -11.44 -11.42
C GLY A 123 -0.85 -10.05 -11.46
N ASP A 124 -2.03 -9.93 -10.86
CA ASP A 124 -2.85 -8.72 -10.93
C ASP A 124 -2.79 -7.88 -9.64
N ASP A 125 -2.10 -8.37 -8.61
CA ASP A 125 -2.16 -7.81 -7.25
C ASP A 125 -0.79 -7.67 -6.56
N LYS A 126 0.33 -8.06 -7.20
CA LYS A 126 1.65 -8.00 -6.56
C LYS A 126 2.65 -7.15 -7.32
N ILE A 127 3.49 -6.47 -6.53
CA ILE A 127 4.65 -5.71 -6.97
C ILE A 127 5.87 -6.28 -6.28
N VAL A 128 6.95 -6.49 -7.03
CA VAL A 128 8.20 -7.06 -6.52
C VAL A 128 9.37 -6.14 -6.87
N ALA A 129 10.23 -5.92 -5.88
CA ALA A 129 11.48 -5.20 -6.02
C ALA A 129 12.64 -6.06 -5.51
N LYS A 130 13.73 -6.16 -6.29
CA LYS A 130 14.99 -6.75 -5.83
C LYS A 130 15.98 -5.66 -5.52
N TRP A 131 16.64 -5.75 -4.39
CA TRP A 131 17.42 -4.63 -3.88
C TRP A 131 18.71 -5.09 -3.18
N ARG A 132 19.64 -4.15 -3.12
CA ARG A 132 20.80 -4.20 -2.22
C ARG A 132 20.77 -3.00 -1.29
N GLU A 133 21.11 -3.25 -0.03
CA GLU A 133 21.13 -2.24 1.02
C GLU A 133 22.49 -2.22 1.71
N VAL A 134 22.99 -1.01 1.96
CA VAL A 134 24.00 -0.78 2.99
C VAL A 134 23.31 -0.08 4.15
N ALA A 135 23.01 -0.82 5.21
CA ALA A 135 22.26 -0.32 6.35
C ALA A 135 23.21 0.25 7.42
N CYS A 136 23.19 1.56 7.64
CA CYS A 136 23.87 2.18 8.78
C CYS A 136 22.86 2.38 9.92
N PHE A 137 23.06 1.69 11.04
CA PHE A 137 22.14 1.79 12.18
C PHE A 137 22.33 3.10 12.96
N ASN A 138 21.23 3.65 13.46
CA ASN A 138 21.17 4.89 14.25
C ASN A 138 21.38 4.62 15.75
N ILE A 139 22.44 3.87 16.08
CA ILE A 139 22.86 3.56 17.45
C ILE A 139 24.31 4.03 17.66
N PRO A 140 24.85 4.02 18.90
CA PRO A 140 26.26 4.33 19.12
C PRO A 140 27.17 3.52 18.20
N LEU A 141 28.27 4.14 17.75
CA LEU A 141 29.23 3.58 16.79
C LEU A 141 28.73 3.41 15.35
N ARG A 142 27.45 3.64 15.06
CA ARG A 142 26.89 3.67 13.68
C ARG A 142 27.28 2.45 12.84
N PRO A 143 27.15 1.21 13.34
CA PRO A 143 27.58 0.03 12.61
C PRO A 143 26.88 -0.03 11.25
N ARG A 144 27.64 -0.45 10.23
CA ARG A 144 27.16 -0.59 8.86
C ARG A 144 27.17 -2.05 8.46
N THR A 145 26.07 -2.55 7.94
CA THR A 145 25.97 -3.90 7.39
C THR A 145 25.53 -3.83 5.93
N PHE A 146 25.73 -4.92 5.20
CA PHE A 146 25.34 -5.08 3.81
C PHE A 146 24.54 -6.36 3.65
N PHE A 147 23.43 -6.26 2.92
CA PHE A 147 22.63 -7.41 2.51
C PHE A 147 21.79 -7.10 1.27
N THR A 148 21.34 -8.17 0.61
CA THR A 148 20.43 -8.14 -0.53
C THR A 148 19.13 -8.82 -0.16
N GLY A 149 18.07 -8.50 -0.90
CA GLY A 149 16.78 -9.12 -0.68
C GLY A 149 15.75 -8.79 -1.74
N ASN A 150 14.56 -9.29 -1.47
CA ASN A 150 13.37 -9.09 -2.27
C ASN A 150 12.29 -8.49 -1.39
N LEU A 151 11.58 -7.49 -1.91
CA LEU A 151 10.36 -6.95 -1.32
C LEU A 151 9.17 -7.38 -2.18
N THR A 152 8.17 -7.99 -1.58
CA THR A 152 6.87 -8.26 -2.19
C THR A 152 5.79 -7.41 -1.53
N LEU A 153 5.08 -6.63 -2.34
CA LEU A 153 3.92 -5.85 -1.94
C LEU A 153 2.67 -6.52 -2.51
N THR A 154 1.60 -6.61 -1.71
CA THR A 154 0.30 -7.14 -2.17
C THR A 154 -0.79 -6.11 -1.99
N LEU A 155 -1.57 -5.90 -3.05
CA LEU A 155 -2.69 -4.95 -3.09
C LEU A 155 -3.96 -5.59 -2.53
N GLY A 156 -4.74 -4.77 -1.83
CA GLY A 156 -6.10 -5.10 -1.39
C GLY A 156 -7.15 -4.82 -2.47
N LYS A 157 -8.43 -4.98 -2.10
CA LYS A 157 -9.57 -4.81 -3.02
C LYS A 157 -9.73 -3.39 -3.59
N ASP A 158 -9.21 -2.39 -2.90
CA ASP A 158 -9.24 -0.97 -3.29
C ASP A 158 -7.91 -0.51 -3.91
N ASN A 159 -7.05 -1.45 -4.30
CA ASN A 159 -5.71 -1.25 -4.83
C ASN A 159 -4.75 -0.50 -3.89
N LEU A 160 -5.03 -0.45 -2.59
CA LEU A 160 -4.02 -0.05 -1.62
C LEU A 160 -3.12 -1.22 -1.26
N ILE A 161 -1.85 -0.96 -0.98
CA ILE A 161 -0.93 -1.98 -0.46
C ILE A 161 -1.35 -2.34 0.97
N THR A 162 -1.66 -3.61 1.18
CA THR A 162 -2.12 -4.15 2.49
C THR A 162 -1.09 -5.08 3.12
N SER A 163 -0.16 -5.60 2.32
CA SER A 163 0.93 -6.47 2.77
C SER A 163 2.25 -6.02 2.17
N TYR A 164 3.26 -6.01 3.02
CA TYR A 164 4.64 -5.69 2.71
C TYR A 164 5.51 -6.81 3.32
N VAL A 165 6.26 -7.53 2.49
CA VAL A 165 7.07 -8.67 2.94
C VAL A 165 8.47 -8.60 2.35
N GLU A 166 9.46 -8.47 3.22
CA GLU A 166 10.87 -8.60 2.88
C GLU A 166 11.36 -10.03 3.09
N GLN A 167 12.21 -10.46 2.16
CA GLN A 167 13.00 -11.68 2.27
C GLN A 167 14.46 -11.32 2.00
N TRP A 168 15.34 -11.57 2.96
CA TRP A 168 16.76 -11.29 2.83
C TRP A 168 17.49 -12.55 2.37
N ASP A 169 18.49 -12.37 1.50
CA ASP A 169 19.27 -13.49 0.96
C ASP A 169 20.26 -14.05 1.99
N LEU A 170 20.58 -13.28 3.02
CA LEU A 170 21.49 -13.65 4.11
C LEU A 170 20.72 -13.84 5.42
N SER A 171 21.16 -14.83 6.20
CA SER A 171 20.73 -14.96 7.59
C SER A 171 21.33 -13.87 8.48
N ILE A 172 20.71 -13.59 9.63
CA ILE A 172 21.22 -12.57 10.58
C ILE A 172 22.68 -12.81 10.98
N PRO A 173 23.12 -14.03 11.32
CA PRO A 173 24.53 -14.26 11.62
C PRO A 173 25.47 -13.88 10.47
N GLU A 174 25.04 -14.06 9.21
CA GLU A 174 25.82 -13.67 8.04
C GLU A 174 25.84 -12.15 7.87
N ILE A 175 24.70 -11.48 8.04
CA ILE A 175 24.58 -10.01 8.04
C ILE A 175 25.46 -9.38 9.12
N LEU A 176 25.49 -9.96 10.32
CA LEU A 176 26.33 -9.46 11.41
C LEU A 176 27.83 -9.63 11.12
N ARG A 177 28.24 -10.62 10.30
CA ARG A 177 29.64 -10.75 9.87
C ARG A 177 30.04 -9.68 8.85
N THR A 178 29.08 -9.09 8.13
CA THR A 178 29.36 -7.96 7.24
C THR A 178 29.42 -6.63 8.01
N ALA A 179 29.01 -6.62 9.29
CA ALA A 179 28.98 -5.42 10.10
C ALA A 179 30.39 -4.84 10.30
N LYS A 180 30.57 -3.59 9.90
CA LYS A 180 31.78 -2.79 10.12
C LYS A 180 31.44 -1.61 11.01
N ILE A 181 32.37 -1.27 11.91
CA ILE A 181 32.31 -0.10 12.78
C ILE A 181 33.16 1.00 12.15
#